data_AF-A0A1Q5L7M4-F1
#
_entry.id   AF-A0A1Q5L7M4-F1
#
_cell.length_a   1.000
_cell.length_b   1.000
_cell.length_c   1.000
_cell.angle_alpha   90.00
_cell.angle_beta   90.00
_cell.angle_gamma   90.00
#
_symmetry.space_group_name_H-M   'P 1'
#
loop_
_entity.id
_entity.type
_entity.pdbx_description
1 polymer ?
#
loop_
_entity_poly.entity_id
_entity_poly.type
_entity_poly.pdbx_seq_one_letter_code
_entity_poly.pdbx_strand_id
1 'polypeptide(L)'
;MPAPTTPADDLTPVRPWGIGRLAPYPTTVKLPYASVTIDPTTQIGIFRDHHGEVVDMGKHGTSSGTETATATNLDSQPDQGHDQDSQQD
;
A
#
# COMPACT_ATOMS: atom_id res chain seq x y z
N MET A 1 -40.56 -3.78 55.35
CA MET A 1 -39.45 -4.25 54.49
C MET A 1 -38.96 -3.06 53.67
N PRO A 2 -37.69 -2.62 53.78
CA PRO A 2 -37.16 -1.59 52.89
C PRO A 2 -36.84 -2.19 51.51
N ALA A 3 -37.07 -1.41 50.45
CA ALA A 3 -36.77 -1.79 49.06
C ALA A 3 -35.25 -1.81 48.80
N PRO A 4 -34.74 -2.69 47.92
CA PRO A 4 -33.32 -2.68 47.57
C PRO A 4 -33.00 -1.44 46.72
N THR A 5 -32.04 -0.64 47.19
CA THR A 5 -31.41 0.41 46.38
C THR A 5 -30.37 -0.27 45.49
N THR A 6 -30.62 -0.31 44.19
CA THR A 6 -29.61 -0.73 43.20
C THR A 6 -28.44 0.27 43.25
N PRO A 7 -27.18 -0.17 43.42
CA PRO A 7 -26.06 0.71 43.16
C PRO A 7 -26.07 1.03 41.67
N ALA A 8 -26.16 2.32 41.33
CA ALA A 8 -25.76 2.78 40.01
C ALA A 8 -24.25 2.52 39.93
N ASP A 9 -23.90 1.32 39.45
CA ASP A 9 -22.55 0.88 39.22
C ASP A 9 -21.88 1.93 38.33
N ASP A 10 -20.75 2.42 38.80
CA ASP A 10 -19.99 3.54 38.25
C ASP A 10 -19.55 3.19 36.83
N LEU A 11 -20.32 3.60 35.82
CA LEU A 11 -20.01 3.41 34.41
C LEU A 11 -18.87 4.35 34.01
N THR A 12 -17.67 4.11 34.53
CA THR A 12 -16.48 4.83 34.08
C THR A 12 -16.28 4.51 32.61
N PRO A 13 -16.38 5.49 31.70
CA PRO A 13 -16.23 5.23 30.28
C PRO A 13 -14.79 4.82 30.00
N VAL A 14 -14.60 3.52 29.71
CA VAL A 14 -13.30 3.00 29.26
C VAL A 14 -13.02 3.57 27.89
N ARG A 15 -11.82 4.12 27.71
CA ARG A 15 -11.37 4.63 26.41
C ARG A 15 -11.48 3.50 25.36
N PRO A 16 -12.18 3.71 24.23
CA PRO A 16 -12.28 2.70 23.20
C PRO A 16 -10.90 2.32 22.67
N TRP A 17 -10.69 1.03 22.47
CA TRP A 17 -9.47 0.41 21.94
C TRP A 17 -8.81 1.20 20.79
N GLY A 18 -9.64 1.69 19.86
CA GLY A 18 -9.18 2.40 18.66
C GLY A 18 -8.55 3.76 18.98
N ILE A 19 -9.06 4.50 19.98
CA ILE A 19 -8.54 5.85 20.30
C ILE A 19 -7.17 5.75 20.97
N GLY A 20 -6.89 4.67 21.70
CA GLY A 20 -5.55 4.41 22.25
C GLY A 20 -4.48 4.13 21.19
N ARG A 21 -4.88 3.91 19.93
CA ARG A 21 -4.01 3.59 18.80
C ARG A 21 -3.90 4.65 17.72
N LEU A 22 -4.63 5.75 17.86
CA LEU A 22 -4.49 6.86 16.95
C LEU A 22 -3.11 7.49 17.15
N ALA A 23 -2.32 7.47 16.09
CA ALA A 23 -1.11 8.28 15.97
C ALA A 23 -1.40 9.44 15.00
N PRO A 24 -0.70 10.58 15.13
CA PRO A 24 -0.70 11.59 14.10
C PRO A 24 -0.34 10.97 12.75
N TYR A 25 -0.97 11.45 11.67
CA TYR A 25 -0.52 11.10 10.34
C TYR A 25 0.97 11.46 10.20
N PRO A 26 1.77 10.61 9.53
CA PRO A 26 3.15 10.95 9.21
C PRO A 26 3.18 12.31 8.52
N THR A 27 4.11 13.17 8.94
CA THR A 27 4.35 14.44 8.26
C THR A 27 4.68 14.16 6.80
N THR A 28 3.89 14.69 5.87
CA THR A 28 4.20 14.59 4.45
C THR A 28 5.44 15.45 4.15
N VAL A 29 6.53 14.81 3.75
CA VAL A 29 7.69 15.51 3.21
C VAL A 29 7.37 15.89 1.76
N LYS A 30 7.44 17.19 1.43
CA LYS A 30 7.47 17.61 0.03
C LYS A 30 8.86 17.28 -0.51
N LEU A 31 8.96 16.22 -1.31
CA LEU A 31 10.17 15.99 -2.08
C LEU A 31 10.27 17.10 -3.13
N PRO A 32 11.48 17.64 -3.39
CA PRO A 32 11.67 18.60 -4.46
C PRO A 32 11.24 17.96 -5.80
N TYR A 33 10.63 18.75 -6.66
CA TYR A 33 10.09 18.27 -7.93
C TYR A 33 11.22 17.74 -8.81
N ALA A 34 11.30 16.42 -8.98
CA ALA A 34 11.98 15.83 -10.12
C ALA A 34 11.10 16.08 -11.36
N SER A 35 11.67 16.60 -12.44
CA SER A 35 10.95 16.80 -13.69
C SER A 35 11.31 15.72 -14.69
N VAL A 36 10.31 15.25 -15.43
CA VAL A 36 10.51 14.36 -16.57
C VAL A 36 9.97 15.03 -17.83
N THR A 37 10.80 15.08 -18.87
CA THR A 37 10.41 15.58 -20.20
C THR A 37 10.65 14.50 -21.23
N ILE A 38 9.79 14.39 -22.24
CA ILE A 38 10.02 13.47 -23.35
C ILE A 38 10.92 14.15 -24.38
N ASP A 39 12.02 13.49 -24.75
CA ASP A 39 12.83 13.88 -25.90
C ASP A 39 12.00 13.65 -27.19
N PRO A 40 11.73 14.68 -28.01
CA PRO A 40 10.87 14.53 -29.18
C PRO A 40 11.48 13.68 -30.29
N THR A 41 12.80 13.56 -30.34
CA THR A 41 13.53 12.78 -31.35
C THR A 41 13.61 11.31 -30.97
N THR A 42 13.98 11.01 -29.72
CA THR A 42 14.18 9.62 -29.26
C THR A 42 12.94 9.00 -28.61
N GLN A 43 11.96 9.82 -28.22
CA GLN A 43 10.77 9.41 -27.47
C GLN A 43 11.11 8.77 -26.12
N ILE A 44 12.25 9.13 -25.53
CA ILE A 44 12.72 8.65 -24.23
C ILE A 44 12.53 9.76 -23.18
N GLY A 45 12.24 9.36 -21.94
CA GLY A 45 12.17 10.28 -20.80
C GLY A 45 13.54 10.79 -20.37
N ILE A 46 13.69 12.10 -20.27
CA ILE A 46 14.85 12.77 -19.65
C ILE A 46 14.44 13.17 -18.23
N PHE A 47 15.08 12.55 -17.25
CA PHE A 47 14.86 12.82 -15.83
C PHE A 47 15.84 13.86 -15.33
N ARG A 48 15.35 14.87 -14.60
CA ARG A 48 16.19 15.91 -14.01
C ARG A 48 15.98 15.99 -12.50
N ASP A 49 17.08 16.21 -11.79
CA ASP A 49 17.06 16.49 -10.36
C ASP A 49 16.51 17.91 -10.07
N HIS A 50 16.54 18.30 -8.81
CA HIS A 50 16.07 19.59 -8.34
C HIS A 50 16.98 20.77 -8.74
N HIS A 51 18.21 20.51 -9.18
CA HIS A 51 19.12 21.48 -9.78
C HIS A 51 18.99 21.56 -11.31
N GLY A 52 18.19 20.67 -11.92
CA GLY A 52 18.01 20.57 -13.36
C GLY A 52 19.03 19.67 -14.05
N GLU A 53 19.88 18.99 -13.29
CA GLU A 53 20.89 18.07 -13.82
C GLU A 53 20.25 16.77 -14.27
N VAL A 54 20.69 16.25 -15.42
CA VAL A 54 20.17 14.98 -15.94
C VAL A 54 20.65 13.85 -15.04
N VAL A 55 19.70 13.05 -14.57
CA VAL A 55 19.98 11.90 -13.70
C VAL A 55 19.71 10.62 -14.47
N ASP A 56 20.68 9.72 -14.46
CA ASP A 56 20.46 8.35 -14.94
C ASP A 56 19.67 7.59 -13.87
N MET A 57 18.54 7.00 -14.26
CA MET A 57 17.66 6.27 -13.33
C MET A 57 18.14 4.81 -13.11
N GLY A 58 19.32 4.46 -13.63
CA GLY A 58 19.89 3.12 -13.55
C GLY A 58 19.12 2.09 -14.36
N LYS A 59 19.50 0.83 -14.20
CA LYS A 59 18.67 -0.29 -14.67
C LYS A 59 17.44 -0.40 -13.78
N HIS A 60 16.27 -0.23 -14.37
CA HIS A 60 15.03 -0.66 -13.75
C HIS A 60 14.83 -2.15 -14.04
N GLY A 61 14.84 -2.95 -12.97
CA GLY A 61 14.47 -4.36 -13.06
C GLY A 61 13.05 -4.50 -13.58
N THR A 62 12.86 -5.31 -14.61
CA THR A 62 11.52 -5.71 -15.06
C THR A 62 11.18 -6.99 -14.31
N SER A 63 10.07 -6.99 -13.58
CA SER A 63 9.55 -8.20 -12.96
C SER A 63 8.65 -8.93 -13.95
N SER A 64 8.82 -10.24 -14.06
CA SER A 64 7.90 -11.15 -14.73
C SER A 64 7.37 -12.18 -13.73
N GLY A 65 6.08 -12.49 -13.79
CA GLY A 65 5.47 -13.52 -12.96
C GLY A 65 4.40 -14.27 -13.75
N THR A 66 4.28 -15.57 -13.46
CA THR A 66 3.26 -16.44 -14.04
C THR A 66 2.11 -16.60 -13.06
N GLU A 67 0.94 -16.07 -13.40
CA GLU A 67 -0.23 -16.12 -12.53
C GLU A 67 -1.11 -17.34 -12.78
N THR A 68 -1.59 -17.95 -11.69
CA THR A 68 -2.57 -19.02 -11.69
C THR A 68 -3.90 -18.56 -12.30
N ALA A 69 -4.40 -19.28 -13.31
CA ALA A 69 -5.64 -18.92 -14.00
C ALA A 69 -6.87 -19.05 -13.08
N THR A 70 -7.74 -18.03 -13.08
CA THR A 70 -9.00 -18.06 -12.33
C THR A 70 -10.01 -18.99 -13.01
N ALA A 71 -10.50 -20.01 -12.28
CA ALA A 71 -11.54 -20.92 -12.76
C ALA A 71 -12.89 -20.67 -12.05
N THR A 72 -13.96 -20.46 -12.83
CA THR A 72 -15.28 -20.05 -12.33
C THR A 72 -16.34 -21.17 -12.32
N ASN A 73 -15.95 -22.42 -12.60
CA ASN A 73 -16.87 -23.55 -12.64
C ASN A 73 -16.61 -24.51 -11.45
N LEU A 74 -17.67 -24.80 -10.69
CA LEU A 74 -17.66 -25.61 -9.46
C LEU A 74 -17.91 -27.11 -9.68
N ASP A 75 -18.17 -27.55 -10.93
CA ASP A 75 -18.60 -28.91 -11.25
C ASP A 75 -17.44 -29.92 -11.34
N SER A 76 -16.22 -29.49 -11.67
CA SER A 76 -15.09 -30.40 -11.82
C SER A 76 -13.81 -29.71 -11.34
N GLN A 77 -13.29 -30.15 -10.19
CA GLN A 77 -12.18 -29.53 -9.44
C GLN A 77 -11.02 -29.04 -10.33
N PRO A 78 -10.79 -27.72 -10.41
CA PRO A 78 -9.51 -27.16 -10.79
C PRO A 78 -8.83 -26.62 -9.52
N ASP A 79 -8.04 -27.43 -8.84
CA ASP A 79 -6.98 -26.89 -7.98
C ASP A 79 -5.82 -26.52 -8.91
N GLN A 80 -5.56 -25.22 -9.01
CA GLN A 80 -4.50 -24.68 -9.85
C GLN A 80 -3.25 -24.34 -9.01
N GLY A 81 -3.18 -24.78 -7.76
CA GLY A 81 -2.02 -24.55 -6.90
C GLY A 81 -1.80 -23.07 -6.55
N HIS A 82 -0.67 -22.80 -5.90
CA HIS A 82 -0.19 -21.47 -5.52
C HIS A 82 1.27 -21.27 -5.95
N ASP A 83 1.69 -21.92 -7.03
CA ASP A 83 3.02 -21.83 -7.63
C ASP A 83 3.16 -20.54 -8.46
N GLN A 84 2.90 -19.43 -7.78
CA GLN A 84 3.19 -18.10 -8.28
C GLN A 84 4.69 -17.91 -8.24
N ASP A 85 5.30 -17.83 -9.42
CA ASP A 85 6.69 -17.42 -9.55
C ASP A 85 6.79 -15.92 -9.81
N SER A 86 7.87 -15.33 -9.33
CA SER A 86 8.21 -13.94 -9.60
C SER A 86 9.71 -13.85 -9.69
N GLN A 87 10.20 -13.36 -10.82
CA GLN A 87 11.62 -13.13 -11.06
C GLN A 87 11.82 -11.68 -11.47
N GLN A 88 12.86 -11.06 -10.92
CA GLN A 88 13.26 -9.69 -11.20
C GLN A 88 14.72 -9.69 -11.67
N ASP A 89 14.99 -9.05 -12.81
CA ASP A 89 16.36 -8.79 -13.34
C ASP A 89 17.07 -7.67 -12.55
#